data_AF-A0A7C1L1G9-F1
#
_entry.id   AF-A0A7C1L1G9-F1
#
_cell.length_a   1.000
_cell.length_b   1.000
_cell.length_c   1.000
_cell.angle_alpha   90.00
_cell.angle_beta   90.00
_cell.angle_gamma   90.00
#
_symmetry.space_group_name_H-M   'P 1'
#
loop_
_entity.id
_entity.type
_entity.pdbx_description
1 polymer ?
#
loop_
_entity_poly.entity_id
_entity_poly.type
_entity_poly.pdbx_seq_one_letter_code
_entity_poly.pdbx_strand_id
1 'polypeptide(L)'
;MAKRKTKKGVIRTFTTGATRNIDSNKFDYEGFNSPFVEQRFAQYMHGHRKQKDGTTRASDNWQNGIPNDVYMKSIKRHIQDLHLLHRGGKPIDPDTGKPCTIENLLCAIRFNVNGYLHEELQVEKK
;
A
#
# COMPACT_ATOMS: atom_id res chain seq x y z
N MET A 1 3.91 32.04 31.09
CA MET A 1 4.19 32.06 29.64
C MET A 1 5.50 31.33 29.36
N ALA A 2 5.46 30.11 28.82
CA ALA A 2 6.68 29.37 28.48
C ALA A 2 7.18 29.79 27.09
N LYS A 3 8.38 30.39 27.03
CA LYS A 3 9.06 30.70 25.77
C LYS A 3 9.45 29.39 25.08
N ARG A 4 8.70 29.01 24.04
CA ARG A 4 9.02 27.90 23.14
C ARG A 4 10.35 28.22 22.43
N LYS A 5 11.46 27.63 22.89
CA LYS A 5 12.77 27.73 22.21
C LYS A 5 12.61 27.14 20.81
N THR A 6 12.74 27.97 19.78
CA THR A 6 12.81 27.52 18.39
C THR A 6 14.11 26.73 18.21
N LYS A 7 14.00 25.44 17.88
CA LYS A 7 15.14 24.56 17.58
C LYS A 7 15.83 25.15 16.34
N LYS A 8 17.04 25.70 16.50
CA LYS A 8 17.82 26.28 15.39
C LYS A 8 18.06 25.15 14.36
N GLY A 9 17.43 25.25 13.20
CA GLY A 9 17.48 24.21 12.17
C GLY A 9 18.89 24.11 11.58
N VAL A 10 19.40 22.89 11.42
CA VAL A 10 20.70 22.66 10.77
C VAL A 10 20.48 22.69 9.25
N ILE A 11 21.30 23.46 8.54
CA ILE A 11 21.17 23.76 7.10
C ILE A 11 22.30 23.07 6.33
N ARG A 12 21.98 22.41 5.22
CA ARG A 12 22.95 21.94 4.21
C ARG A 12 23.13 23.02 3.13
N THR A 13 24.37 23.19 2.69
CA THR A 13 24.75 24.14 1.63
C THR A 13 25.32 23.35 0.45
N PHE A 14 24.93 23.75 -0.75
CA PHE A 14 25.41 23.15 -2.00
C PHE A 14 26.48 24.04 -2.63
N THR A 15 27.33 23.48 -3.49
CA THR A 15 28.39 24.23 -4.21
C THR A 15 27.85 25.36 -5.08
N THR A 16 26.57 25.31 -5.47
CA THR A 16 25.85 26.36 -6.19
C THR A 16 25.44 27.56 -5.32
N GLY A 17 25.68 27.51 -4.01
CA GLY A 17 25.19 28.50 -3.05
C GLY A 17 23.74 28.27 -2.58
N ALA A 18 23.06 27.26 -3.13
CA ALA A 18 21.74 26.86 -2.63
C ALA A 18 21.83 26.31 -1.20
N THR A 19 20.75 26.45 -0.43
CA THR A 19 20.65 25.91 0.94
C THR A 19 19.34 25.17 1.17
N ARG A 20 19.35 24.16 2.04
CA ARG A 20 18.14 23.43 2.48
C ARG A 20 18.25 23.01 3.95
N ASN A 21 17.12 22.87 4.63
CA ASN A 21 17.10 22.22 5.95
C ASN A 21 17.54 20.76 5.82
N ILE A 22 18.32 20.29 6.79
CA ILE A 22 18.63 18.87 6.94
C ILE A 22 17.33 18.06 7.06
N ASP A 23 17.34 16.90 6.43
CA ASP A 23 16.22 15.98 6.24
C ASP A 23 16.19 14.84 7.25
N SER A 24 17.08 14.81 8.25
CA SER A 24 17.14 13.78 9.32
C SER A 24 15.82 13.45 10.04
N ASN A 25 14.83 14.35 10.03
CA ASN A 25 13.50 14.12 10.62
C ASN A 25 12.36 14.22 9.58
N LYS A 26 12.69 14.19 8.29
CA LYS A 26 11.71 14.20 7.20
C LYS A 26 11.52 12.78 6.70
N PHE A 27 10.31 12.46 6.28
CA PHE A 27 10.03 11.19 5.62
C PHE A 27 10.66 11.19 4.22
N ASP A 28 11.48 10.17 3.95
CA ASP A 28 12.06 9.91 2.64
C ASP A 28 11.14 8.96 1.85
N TYR A 29 10.04 9.50 1.34
CA TYR A 29 9.06 8.71 0.60
C TYR A 29 9.64 8.02 -0.63
N GLU A 30 10.70 8.57 -1.24
CA GLU A 30 11.38 7.95 -2.39
C GLU A 30 12.22 6.77 -1.94
N GLY A 31 13.08 6.96 -0.92
CA GLY A 31 13.89 5.87 -0.37
C GLY A 31 13.10 4.75 0.30
N PHE A 32 11.90 5.03 0.80
CA PHE A 32 11.04 4.03 1.46
C PHE A 32 10.18 3.21 0.47
N ASN A 33 10.09 3.60 -0.80
CA ASN A 33 9.23 2.94 -1.77
C ASN A 33 10.00 2.51 -3.02
N SER A 34 9.74 1.28 -3.49
CA SER A 34 10.29 0.82 -4.76
C SER A 34 9.37 1.21 -5.92
N PRO A 35 9.85 1.93 -6.96
CA PRO A 35 9.03 2.28 -8.11
C PRO A 35 8.51 1.05 -8.87
N PHE A 36 9.26 -0.05 -8.87
CA PHE A 36 8.83 -1.31 -9.47
C PHE A 36 7.65 -1.95 -8.72
N VAL A 37 7.69 -1.90 -7.38
CA VAL A 37 6.61 -2.41 -6.53
C VAL A 37 5.35 -1.56 -6.71
N GLU A 38 5.48 -0.23 -6.80
CA GLU A 38 4.36 0.67 -7.07
C GLU A 38 3.75 0.42 -8.45
N GLN A 39 4.57 0.30 -9.49
CA GLN A 39 4.08 0.00 -10.84
C GLN A 39 3.33 -1.34 -10.89
N ARG A 40 3.87 -2.38 -10.25
CA ARG A 40 3.24 -3.70 -10.23
C ARG A 40 1.92 -3.70 -9.47
N PHE A 41 1.84 -2.97 -8.37
CA PHE A 41 0.61 -2.80 -7.61
C PHE A 41 -0.43 -1.98 -8.40
N ALA A 42 -0.01 -0.93 -9.13
CA ALA A 42 -0.89 -0.16 -10.00
C ALA A 42 -1.51 -1.03 -11.11
N GLN A 43 -0.72 -1.92 -11.72
CA GLN A 43 -1.23 -2.89 -12.71
C GLN A 43 -2.26 -3.85 -12.09
N TYR A 44 -1.98 -4.36 -10.88
CA TYR A 44 -2.92 -5.19 -10.13
C TYR A 44 -4.25 -4.43 -9.91
N MET A 45 -4.18 -3.21 -9.37
CA MET A 45 -5.37 -2.38 -9.09
C MET A 45 -6.14 -2.03 -10.37
N HIS A 46 -5.45 -1.75 -11.48
CA HIS A 46 -6.07 -1.47 -12.77
C HIS A 46 -6.84 -2.67 -13.33
N GLY A 47 -6.35 -3.90 -13.10
CA GLY A 47 -7.10 -5.11 -13.41
C GLY A 47 -8.35 -5.24 -12.55
N HIS A 48 -8.22 -5.05 -11.23
CA HIS A 48 -9.30 -5.31 -10.26
C HIS A 48 -10.39 -4.22 -10.22
N ARG A 49 -10.17 -3.06 -10.82
CA ARG A 49 -11.24 -2.05 -10.98
C ARG A 49 -12.23 -2.39 -12.10
N LYS A 50 -11.90 -3.31 -13.00
CA LYS A 50 -12.80 -3.80 -14.07
C LYS A 50 -13.72 -4.86 -13.49
N GLN A 51 -15.03 -4.70 -13.65
CA GLN A 51 -16.04 -5.60 -13.08
C GLN A 51 -16.51 -6.63 -14.11
N LYS A 52 -17.13 -7.72 -13.63
CA LYS A 52 -17.67 -8.79 -14.49
C LYS A 52 -18.83 -8.30 -15.38
N ASP A 53 -19.53 -7.25 -14.97
CA ASP A 53 -20.59 -6.58 -15.73
C ASP A 53 -20.06 -5.56 -16.76
N GLY A 54 -18.73 -5.47 -16.93
CA GLY A 54 -18.08 -4.53 -17.85
C GLY A 54 -17.92 -3.12 -17.31
N THR A 55 -18.50 -2.79 -16.14
CA THR A 55 -18.30 -1.48 -15.52
C THR A 55 -16.87 -1.34 -15.00
N THR A 56 -16.41 -0.10 -14.89
CA THR A 56 -15.09 0.22 -14.34
C THR A 56 -15.24 1.13 -13.14
N ARG A 57 -14.83 0.64 -11.97
CA ARG A 57 -14.82 1.43 -10.73
C ARG A 57 -13.75 2.53 -10.81
N ALA A 58 -14.01 3.64 -10.13
CA ALA A 58 -12.97 4.63 -9.87
C ALA A 58 -11.78 3.96 -9.15
N SER A 59 -10.56 4.43 -9.42
CA SER A 59 -9.33 3.80 -8.90
C SER A 59 -9.22 3.84 -7.36
N ASP A 60 -9.87 4.80 -6.75
CA ASP A 60 -9.94 5.06 -5.31
C ASP A 60 -11.21 4.51 -4.66
N ASN A 61 -12.07 3.77 -5.38
CA ASN A 61 -13.32 3.24 -4.84
C ASN A 61 -13.15 2.42 -3.55
N TRP A 62 -11.99 1.80 -3.34
CA TRP A 62 -11.68 1.06 -2.13
C TRP A 62 -11.60 1.94 -0.86
N GLN A 63 -11.38 3.25 -1.02
CA GLN A 63 -11.35 4.22 0.08
C GLN A 63 -12.74 4.57 0.61
N ASN A 64 -13.81 4.13 -0.07
CA ASN A 64 -15.19 4.21 0.44
C ASN A 64 -15.43 3.26 1.63
N GLY A 65 -14.46 2.38 1.91
CA GLY A 65 -14.41 1.53 3.09
C GLY A 65 -14.98 0.13 2.88
N ILE A 66 -14.35 -0.81 3.58
CA ILE A 66 -14.74 -2.22 3.67
C ILE A 66 -14.58 -2.62 5.15
N PRO A 67 -15.48 -3.41 5.74
CA PRO A 67 -15.34 -3.83 7.13
C PRO A 67 -13.99 -4.49 7.44
N ASN A 68 -13.39 -4.14 8.58
CA ASN A 68 -12.09 -4.67 9.02
C ASN A 68 -12.02 -6.20 9.07
N ASP A 69 -13.12 -6.87 9.45
CA ASP A 69 -13.17 -8.33 9.50
C ASP A 69 -13.11 -8.96 8.09
N VAL A 70 -13.68 -8.28 7.08
CA VAL A 70 -13.59 -8.68 5.67
C VAL A 70 -12.15 -8.55 5.18
N TYR A 71 -11.48 -7.44 5.49
CA TYR A 71 -10.04 -7.28 5.18
C TYR A 71 -9.20 -8.38 5.84
N MET A 72 -9.39 -8.65 7.13
CA MET A 72 -8.59 -9.65 7.86
C MET A 72 -8.79 -11.07 7.31
N LYS A 73 -10.03 -11.46 7.03
CA LYS A 73 -10.32 -12.75 6.38
C LYS A 73 -9.65 -12.87 5.01
N SER A 74 -9.67 -11.79 4.23
CA SER A 74 -9.04 -11.72 2.91
C SER A 74 -7.51 -11.83 2.98
N ILE A 75 -6.87 -11.08 3.89
CA ILE A 75 -5.43 -11.18 4.20
C ILE A 75 -5.06 -12.62 4.52
N LYS A 76 -5.81 -13.28 5.41
CA LYS A 76 -5.49 -14.65 5.84
C LYS A 76 -5.54 -15.64 4.69
N ARG A 77 -6.52 -15.55 3.78
CA ARG A 77 -6.61 -16.39 2.59
C ARG A 77 -5.39 -16.20 1.68
N HIS A 78 -5.06 -14.97 1.35
CA HIS A 78 -3.92 -14.70 0.45
C HIS A 78 -2.57 -15.08 1.07
N ILE A 79 -2.40 -14.94 2.39
CA ILE A 79 -1.22 -15.45 3.11
C ILE A 79 -1.15 -16.97 3.03
N GLN A 80 -2.27 -17.67 3.18
CA GLN A 80 -2.30 -19.13 3.07
C GLN A 80 -1.94 -19.61 1.67
N ASP A 81 -2.47 -18.97 0.62
CA ASP A 81 -2.11 -19.28 -0.76
C ASP A 81 -0.63 -18.97 -1.04
N LEU A 82 -0.13 -17.85 -0.53
CA LEU A 82 1.29 -17.50 -0.67
C LEU A 82 2.19 -18.51 0.03
N HIS A 83 1.81 -18.95 1.23
CA HIS A 83 2.50 -20.00 1.96
C HIS A 83 2.50 -21.31 1.15
N LEU A 84 1.34 -21.73 0.63
CA LEU A 84 1.23 -22.93 -0.17
C LEU A 84 2.12 -22.88 -1.42
N LEU A 85 2.11 -21.75 -2.13
CA LEU A 85 2.95 -21.52 -3.31
C LEU A 85 4.44 -21.54 -2.95
N HIS A 86 4.83 -20.93 -1.83
CA HIS A 86 6.20 -20.97 -1.31
C HIS A 86 6.66 -22.40 -0.98
N ARG A 87 5.74 -23.29 -0.61
CA ARG A 87 6.00 -24.72 -0.36
C ARG A 87 5.93 -25.59 -1.62
N GLY A 88 5.84 -25.00 -2.82
CA GLY A 88 5.77 -25.70 -4.09
C GLY A 88 4.37 -26.16 -4.49
N GLY A 89 3.34 -25.77 -3.74
CA GLY A 89 1.95 -25.99 -4.11
C GLY A 89 1.51 -25.08 -5.27
N LYS A 90 0.32 -25.34 -5.81
CA LYS A 90 -0.24 -24.62 -6.97
C LYS A 90 -1.65 -24.11 -6.64
N PRO A 91 -1.80 -23.14 -5.73
CA PRO A 91 -3.11 -22.55 -5.42
C PRO A 91 -3.75 -21.98 -6.69
N ILE A 92 -5.06 -22.16 -6.80
CA ILE A 92 -5.89 -21.67 -7.90
C ILE A 92 -6.78 -20.55 -7.37
N ASP A 93 -6.82 -19.43 -8.09
CA ASP A 93 -7.73 -18.34 -7.82
C ASP A 93 -9.18 -18.80 -8.08
N PRO A 94 -10.07 -18.74 -7.08
CA PRO A 94 -11.42 -19.29 -7.21
C PRO A 94 -12.33 -18.46 -8.14
N ASP A 95 -12.02 -17.18 -8.37
CA ASP A 95 -12.81 -16.29 -9.22
C ASP A 95 -12.48 -16.47 -10.71
N THR A 96 -11.22 -16.77 -11.01
CA THR A 96 -10.71 -16.85 -12.39
C THR A 96 -10.37 -18.27 -12.84
N GLY A 97 -10.24 -19.22 -11.92
CA GLY A 97 -9.80 -20.59 -12.18
C GLY A 97 -8.32 -20.69 -12.60
N LYS A 98 -7.54 -19.61 -12.47
CA LYS A 98 -6.14 -19.55 -12.90
C LYS A 98 -5.17 -19.78 -11.74
N PRO A 99 -3.96 -20.30 -11.99
CA PRO A 99 -2.94 -20.39 -10.96
C PRO A 99 -2.60 -19.03 -10.35
N CYS A 100 -2.54 -18.97 -9.03
CA CYS A 100 -2.06 -17.79 -8.32
C CYS A 100 -0.56 -17.61 -8.57
N THR A 101 -0.11 -16.35 -8.61
CA THR A 101 1.30 -15.99 -8.69
C THR A 101 1.74 -15.29 -7.40
N ILE A 102 3.04 -15.37 -7.06
CA ILE A 102 3.59 -14.70 -5.88
C ILE A 102 3.28 -13.20 -5.93
N GLU A 103 3.49 -12.55 -7.08
CA GLU A 103 3.24 -11.12 -7.25
C GLU A 103 1.77 -10.74 -7.05
N ASN A 104 0.82 -11.52 -7.60
CA ASN A 104 -0.61 -11.25 -7.42
C ASN A 104 -1.02 -11.41 -5.96
N LEU A 105 -0.53 -12.46 -5.28
CA LEU A 105 -0.84 -12.70 -3.87
C LEU A 105 -0.26 -11.60 -2.96
N LEU A 106 0.99 -11.17 -3.21
CA LEU A 106 1.60 -10.04 -2.49
C LEU A 106 0.84 -8.73 -2.73
N CYS A 107 0.41 -8.46 -3.98
CA CYS A 107 -0.42 -7.30 -4.28
C CYS A 107 -1.80 -7.38 -3.60
N ALA A 108 -2.42 -8.55 -3.56
CA ALA A 108 -3.69 -8.76 -2.88
C ALA A 108 -3.56 -8.54 -1.38
N ILE A 109 -2.51 -9.06 -0.73
CA ILE A 109 -2.21 -8.79 0.67
C ILE A 109 -2.02 -7.29 0.89
N ARG A 110 -1.19 -6.63 0.07
CA ARG A 110 -0.96 -5.18 0.14
C ARG A 110 -2.26 -4.38 0.02
N PHE A 111 -3.14 -4.72 -0.91
CA PHE A 111 -4.44 -4.07 -1.06
C PHE A 111 -5.25 -4.12 0.23
N ASN A 112 -5.37 -5.29 0.85
CA ASN A 112 -6.16 -5.45 2.06
C ASN A 112 -5.49 -4.79 3.28
N VAL A 113 -4.15 -4.80 3.37
CA VAL A 113 -3.40 -4.08 4.43
C VAL A 113 -3.61 -2.58 4.30
N ASN A 114 -3.48 -2.02 3.09
CA ASN A 114 -3.72 -0.61 2.84
C ASN A 114 -5.16 -0.21 3.17
N GLY A 115 -6.14 -1.04 2.77
CA GLY A 115 -7.55 -0.84 3.08
C GLY A 115 -7.83 -0.84 4.58
N TYR A 116 -7.37 -1.86 5.30
CA TYR A 116 -7.49 -1.94 6.76
C TYR A 116 -6.87 -0.72 7.43
N LEU A 117 -5.63 -0.38 7.08
CA LEU A 117 -4.93 0.77 7.67
C LEU A 117 -5.65 2.09 7.36
N HIS A 118 -6.20 2.25 6.15
CA HIS A 118 -6.99 3.42 5.79
C HIS A 118 -8.20 3.58 6.70
N GLU A 119 -8.93 2.50 7.00
CA GLU A 119 -10.06 2.57 7.94
C GLU A 119 -9.63 2.97 9.35
N GLU A 120 -8.57 2.36 9.89
CA GLU A 120 -8.03 2.73 11.22
C GLU A 120 -7.62 4.22 11.29
N LEU A 121 -6.94 4.73 10.27
CA LEU A 121 -6.50 6.13 10.21
C LEU A 121 -7.65 7.12 9.94
N GLN A 122 -8.79 6.66 9.44
CA GLN A 122 -10.00 7.49 9.29
C GLN A 122 -10.86 7.48 10.56
N VAL A 123 -10.81 6.42 11.38
CA VAL A 123 -11.43 6.42 12.72
C VAL A 123 -10.84 7.51 13.60
N GLU A 124 -9.54 7.79 13.50
CA GLU A 124 -8.89 8.89 14.25
C GLU A 124 -9.35 10.30 13.82
N LYS A 125 -10.04 10.43 12.68
CA LYS A 125 -10.52 11.72 12.16
C LYS A 125 -11.99 12.01 12.48
N LYS A 126 -12.74 11.06 13.06
CA LYS A 126 -14.14 11.23 13.48
C LYS A 126 -14.21 11.46 14.98
#